data_AF-D6YV11-F1
#
_entry.id   AF-D6YV11-F1
#
_cell.length_a   1.000
_cell.length_b   1.000
_cell.length_c   1.000
_cell.angle_alpha   90.00
_cell.angle_beta   90.00
_cell.angle_gamma   90.00
#
_symmetry.space_group_name_H-M   'P 1'
#
loop_
_entity.id
_entity.type
_entity.pdbx_description
1 polymer ?
#
loop_
_entity_poly.entity_id
_entity_poly.type
_entity_poly.pdbx_seq_one_letter_code
_entity_poly.pdbx_strand_id
1 'polypeptide(L)'
;MDYYFLASALPELQIGYPPDIHFKALDALMKINLTKEDYQKAAVLRRYYDIQNIRAFWLGEEIDRRGIFNEVDLEESLVTRLGLPEYVYAFLEKYDNKESRLKHFPELVAAYFKEEGASAEGFLKEYLAFEREMRIVLIGFRAKKMGKDLAFELQYEDPYDEIVAQVLAQKDSKNYEPPTRYADLKALFEEHYEEPLKLHQALCEYRFYKVEGMYEMDLFSIGRILAYLAQLMIVERWLELDKKKGLEVIDTIVKEAS
;
A
#
# COMPACT_ATOMS: atom_id res chain seq x y z
N MET A 1 -25.27 6.51 3.09
CA MET A 1 -26.11 5.48 2.45
C MET A 1 -25.64 4.16 3.02
N ASP A 2 -26.59 3.29 3.34
CA ASP A 2 -26.30 2.01 3.99
C ASP A 2 -26.39 0.89 2.96
N TYR A 3 -25.43 -0.03 2.99
CA TYR A 3 -25.24 -1.10 2.02
C TYR A 3 -25.51 -2.47 2.65
N TYR A 4 -26.67 -2.62 3.27
CA TYR A 4 -27.07 -3.84 3.99
C TYR A 4 -26.81 -5.13 3.20
N PHE A 5 -27.22 -5.18 1.92
CA PHE A 5 -27.04 -6.36 1.08
C PHE A 5 -25.56 -6.69 0.86
N LEU A 6 -24.77 -5.72 0.39
CA LEU A 6 -23.36 -5.97 0.09
C LEU A 6 -22.60 -6.33 1.36
N ALA A 7 -22.73 -5.51 2.42
CA ALA A 7 -21.98 -5.70 3.66
C ALA A 7 -22.29 -7.03 4.37
N SER A 8 -23.55 -7.50 4.31
CA SER A 8 -23.92 -8.82 4.87
C SER A 8 -23.50 -10.01 4.02
N ALA A 9 -23.19 -9.79 2.73
CA ALA A 9 -22.71 -10.82 1.81
C ALA A 9 -21.18 -10.97 1.80
N LEU A 10 -20.44 -10.12 2.53
CA LEU A 10 -18.98 -10.18 2.60
C LEU A 10 -18.55 -11.32 3.54
N PRO A 11 -17.82 -12.34 3.04
CA PRO A 11 -17.29 -13.40 3.88
C PRO A 11 -16.18 -12.87 4.79
N GLU A 12 -15.94 -13.53 5.92
CA GLU A 12 -14.84 -13.18 6.81
C GLU A 12 -13.49 -13.31 6.08
N LEU A 13 -12.53 -12.43 6.39
CA LEU A 13 -11.19 -12.48 5.84
C LEU A 13 -10.20 -12.91 6.93
N GLN A 14 -9.21 -13.69 6.54
CA GLN A 14 -8.13 -14.10 7.42
C GLN A 14 -6.80 -13.99 6.68
N ILE A 15 -5.83 -13.32 7.30
CA ILE A 15 -4.49 -13.21 6.75
C ILE A 15 -3.80 -14.58 6.73
N GLY A 16 -3.17 -14.92 5.61
CA GLY A 16 -2.54 -16.23 5.39
C GLY A 16 -3.46 -17.32 4.83
N TYR A 17 -4.77 -17.06 4.71
CA TYR A 17 -5.73 -18.02 4.14
C TYR A 17 -6.37 -17.48 2.85
N PRO A 18 -6.60 -18.34 1.83
CA PRO A 18 -7.33 -17.95 0.64
C PRO A 18 -8.73 -17.39 1.00
N PRO A 19 -9.10 -16.20 0.49
CA PRO A 19 -10.42 -15.65 0.75
C PRO A 19 -11.48 -16.35 -0.10
N ASP A 20 -12.70 -16.44 0.41
CA ASP A 20 -13.85 -17.02 -0.32
C ASP A 20 -14.29 -16.15 -1.51
N ILE A 21 -14.01 -14.84 -1.44
CA ILE A 21 -14.25 -13.89 -2.52
C ILE A 21 -12.94 -13.25 -2.97
N HIS A 22 -12.72 -13.22 -4.28
CA HIS A 22 -11.56 -12.57 -4.87
C HIS A 22 -11.84 -11.11 -5.27
N PHE A 23 -10.80 -10.30 -5.39
CA PHE A 23 -10.90 -8.87 -5.73
C PHE A 23 -11.81 -8.61 -6.95
N LYS A 24 -11.68 -9.40 -8.02
CA LYS A 24 -12.51 -9.23 -9.23
C LYS A 24 -14.00 -9.44 -8.98
N ALA A 25 -14.34 -10.42 -8.14
CA ALA A 25 -15.73 -10.69 -7.78
C ALA A 25 -16.27 -9.58 -6.88
N LEU A 26 -15.48 -9.12 -5.91
CA LEU A 26 -15.83 -7.99 -5.06
C LEU A 26 -16.02 -6.69 -5.89
N ASP A 27 -15.13 -6.39 -6.82
CA ASP A 27 -15.24 -5.22 -7.71
C ASP A 27 -16.54 -5.26 -8.54
N ALA A 28 -16.91 -6.43 -9.06
CA ALA A 28 -18.18 -6.61 -9.77
C ALA A 28 -19.39 -6.37 -8.84
N LEU A 29 -19.36 -6.90 -7.60
CA LEU A 29 -20.41 -6.66 -6.62
C LEU A 29 -20.50 -5.18 -6.24
N MET A 30 -19.38 -4.50 -6.01
CA MET A 30 -19.35 -3.07 -5.69
C MET A 30 -19.94 -2.23 -6.83
N LYS A 31 -19.60 -2.52 -8.10
CA LYS A 31 -20.17 -1.82 -9.27
C LYS A 31 -21.70 -1.91 -9.35
N ILE A 32 -22.27 -3.04 -8.94
CA ILE A 32 -23.72 -3.29 -9.01
C ILE A 32 -24.44 -2.66 -7.82
N ASN A 33 -23.84 -2.67 -6.63
CA ASN A 33 -24.52 -2.36 -5.37
C ASN A 33 -24.21 -0.97 -4.80
N LEU A 34 -23.13 -0.31 -5.25
CA LEU A 34 -22.77 1.03 -4.78
C LEU A 34 -23.36 2.12 -5.68
N THR A 35 -23.51 3.31 -5.11
CA THR A 35 -23.75 4.50 -5.92
C THR A 35 -22.51 4.76 -6.79
N LYS A 36 -22.67 5.49 -7.90
CA LYS A 36 -21.53 5.88 -8.73
C LYS A 36 -20.48 6.64 -7.91
N GLU A 37 -20.92 7.54 -7.05
CA GLU A 37 -20.04 8.35 -6.20
C GLU A 37 -19.26 7.49 -5.20
N ASP A 38 -19.92 6.58 -4.49
CA ASP A 38 -19.27 5.71 -3.50
C ASP A 38 -18.37 4.66 -4.16
N TYR A 39 -18.73 4.16 -5.35
CA TYR A 39 -17.84 3.30 -6.11
C TYR A 39 -16.54 4.02 -6.51
N GLN A 40 -16.59 5.32 -6.84
CA GLN A 40 -15.38 6.09 -7.15
C GLN A 40 -14.44 6.22 -5.95
N LYS A 41 -14.92 6.11 -4.71
CA LYS A 41 -14.05 6.13 -3.52
C LYS A 41 -13.09 4.93 -3.50
N ALA A 42 -13.49 3.78 -4.05
CA ALA A 42 -12.60 2.62 -4.19
C ALA A 42 -11.41 2.90 -5.13
N ALA A 43 -11.53 3.87 -6.05
CA ALA A 43 -10.45 4.24 -6.95
C ALA A 43 -9.23 4.76 -6.18
N VAL A 44 -9.41 5.40 -5.02
CA VAL A 44 -8.31 5.90 -4.18
C VAL A 44 -7.41 4.74 -3.74
N LEU A 45 -7.99 3.66 -3.20
CA LEU A 45 -7.23 2.47 -2.77
C LEU A 45 -6.53 1.78 -3.94
N ARG A 46 -7.21 1.68 -5.09
CA ARG A 46 -6.68 1.03 -6.30
C ARG A 46 -5.55 1.84 -6.94
N ARG A 47 -5.61 3.16 -6.86
CA ARG A 47 -4.61 4.08 -7.43
C ARG A 47 -3.22 3.93 -6.81
N TYR A 48 -3.14 3.53 -5.53
CA TYR A 48 -1.86 3.12 -4.96
C TYR A 48 -1.21 1.98 -5.77
N TYR A 49 -2.00 1.00 -6.20
CA TYR A 49 -1.52 -0.11 -7.03
C TYR A 49 -1.19 0.34 -8.44
N ASP A 50 -1.93 1.28 -9.03
CA ASP A 50 -1.56 1.87 -10.32
C ASP A 50 -0.19 2.56 -10.24
N ILE A 51 0.10 3.29 -9.17
CA ILE A 51 1.41 3.90 -8.95
C ILE A 51 2.51 2.84 -8.83
N GLN A 52 2.26 1.75 -8.10
CA GLN A 52 3.20 0.62 -8.05
C GLN A 52 3.36 -0.05 -9.43
N ASN A 53 2.28 -0.15 -10.20
CA ASN A 53 2.28 -0.73 -11.55
C ASN A 53 3.07 0.10 -12.54
N ILE A 54 3.07 1.43 -12.41
CA ILE A 54 3.94 2.30 -13.21
C ILE A 54 5.42 1.92 -12.99
N ARG A 55 5.82 1.69 -11.74
CA ARG A 55 7.18 1.22 -11.43
C ARG A 55 7.43 -0.18 -11.96
N ALA A 56 6.49 -1.11 -11.78
CA ALA A 56 6.59 -2.48 -12.27
C ALA A 56 6.75 -2.50 -13.81
N PHE A 57 5.95 -1.70 -14.52
CA PHE A 57 6.02 -1.51 -15.96
C PHE A 57 7.42 -1.03 -16.40
N TRP A 58 8.00 -0.04 -15.72
CA TRP A 58 9.37 0.38 -16.01
C TRP A 58 10.39 -0.72 -15.78
N LEU A 59 10.19 -1.58 -14.78
CA LEU A 59 11.09 -2.69 -14.47
C LEU A 59 10.86 -3.93 -15.36
N GLY A 60 9.79 -3.97 -16.16
CA GLY A 60 9.39 -5.15 -16.92
C GLY A 60 8.84 -6.26 -16.02
N GLU A 61 8.29 -5.89 -14.85
CA GLU A 61 7.66 -6.79 -13.90
C GLU A 61 6.16 -6.93 -14.20
N GLU A 62 5.56 -8.04 -13.75
CA GLU A 62 4.11 -8.26 -13.84
C GLU A 62 3.34 -7.19 -13.04
N ILE A 63 2.35 -6.56 -13.67
CA ILE A 63 1.50 -5.57 -13.01
C ILE A 63 0.45 -6.21 -12.10
N ASP A 64 0.11 -5.52 -11.03
CA ASP A 64 -0.92 -5.89 -10.08
C ASP A 64 -2.32 -5.56 -10.62
N ARG A 65 -3.16 -6.58 -10.80
CA ARG A 65 -4.50 -6.46 -11.38
C ARG A 65 -5.53 -5.78 -10.46
N ARG A 66 -5.15 -5.42 -9.23
CA ARG A 66 -5.97 -4.64 -8.31
C ARG A 66 -5.98 -3.14 -8.62
N GLY A 67 -5.05 -2.68 -9.46
CA GLY A 67 -5.08 -1.34 -10.05
C GLY A 67 -6.34 -1.08 -10.89
N ILE A 68 -6.53 0.17 -11.31
CA ILE A 68 -7.57 0.57 -12.25
C ILE A 68 -7.19 0.15 -13.67
N PHE A 69 -5.91 0.28 -14.02
CA PHE A 69 -5.42 0.08 -15.38
C PHE A 69 -4.91 -1.35 -15.59
N ASN A 70 -5.25 -1.94 -16.74
CA ASN A 70 -4.50 -3.08 -17.25
C ASN A 70 -3.21 -2.61 -17.94
N GLU A 71 -2.38 -3.53 -18.43
CA GLU A 71 -1.08 -3.18 -19.01
C GLU A 71 -1.19 -2.28 -20.24
N VAL A 72 -2.14 -2.58 -21.13
CA VAL A 72 -2.41 -1.79 -22.35
C VAL A 72 -2.95 -0.41 -21.97
N ASP A 73 -3.93 -0.35 -21.07
CA ASP A 73 -4.53 0.92 -20.65
C ASP A 73 -3.51 1.80 -19.91
N LEU A 74 -2.60 1.18 -19.14
CA LEU A 74 -1.54 1.89 -18.42
C LEU A 74 -0.52 2.48 -19.38
N GLU A 75 -0.07 1.69 -20.37
CA GLU A 75 0.82 2.17 -21.42
C GLU A 75 0.19 3.33 -22.19
N GLU A 76 -1.06 3.18 -22.62
CA GLU A 76 -1.81 4.24 -23.30
C GLU A 76 -1.92 5.50 -22.44
N SER A 77 -2.24 5.36 -21.16
CA SER A 77 -2.39 6.48 -20.21
C SER A 77 -1.08 7.24 -19.99
N LEU A 78 0.06 6.54 -20.01
CA LEU A 78 1.40 7.14 -19.88
C LEU A 78 1.82 7.88 -21.16
N VAL A 79 1.41 7.41 -22.33
CA VAL A 79 1.70 8.05 -23.63
C VAL A 79 0.79 9.24 -23.89
N THR A 80 -0.52 9.05 -23.73
CA THR A 80 -1.55 10.05 -24.05
C THR A 80 -1.71 11.12 -22.98
N ARG A 81 -1.18 10.85 -21.77
CA ARG A 81 -1.36 11.68 -20.57
C ARG A 81 -2.84 11.87 -20.19
N LEU A 82 -3.61 10.79 -20.30
CA LEU A 82 -5.01 10.75 -19.89
C LEU A 82 -5.26 9.64 -18.85
N GLY A 83 -6.19 9.88 -17.93
CA GLY A 83 -6.69 8.88 -16.98
C GLY A 83 -5.95 8.82 -15.64
N LEU A 84 -4.64 9.09 -15.59
CA LEU A 84 -3.90 9.15 -14.33
C LEU A 84 -4.03 10.53 -13.66
N PRO A 85 -3.82 10.63 -12.34
CA PRO A 85 -3.81 11.90 -11.63
C PRO A 85 -2.69 12.84 -12.11
N GLU A 86 -2.92 14.15 -12.00
CA GLU A 86 -1.98 15.18 -12.46
C GLU A 86 -0.60 15.09 -11.80
N TYR A 87 -0.52 14.71 -10.52
CA TYR A 87 0.77 14.54 -9.84
C TYR A 87 1.63 13.42 -10.45
N VAL A 88 1.02 12.46 -11.15
CA VAL A 88 1.77 11.45 -11.92
C VAL A 88 2.42 12.12 -13.12
N TYR A 89 1.70 12.94 -13.87
CA TYR A 89 2.24 13.63 -15.05
C TYR A 89 3.29 14.67 -14.68
N ALA A 90 3.06 15.44 -13.61
CA ALA A 90 4.06 16.36 -13.06
C ALA A 90 5.38 15.63 -12.70
N PHE A 91 5.28 14.43 -12.12
CA PHE A 91 6.45 13.58 -11.85
C PHE A 91 7.17 13.14 -13.13
N LEU A 92 6.42 12.71 -14.17
CA LEU A 92 6.99 12.28 -15.45
C LEU A 92 7.64 13.42 -16.24
N GLU A 93 7.15 14.65 -16.06
CA GLU A 93 7.75 15.86 -16.64
C GLU A 93 9.04 16.24 -15.92
N LYS A 94 9.06 16.11 -14.59
CA LYS A 94 10.25 16.39 -13.77
C LYS A 94 11.39 15.40 -14.04
N TYR A 95 11.06 14.14 -14.33
CA TYR A 95 12.04 13.07 -14.55
C TYR A 95 11.88 12.46 -15.95
N ASP A 96 12.79 12.81 -16.85
CA ASP A 96 12.71 12.54 -18.29
C ASP A 96 13.00 11.08 -18.70
N ASN A 97 13.78 10.35 -17.89
CA ASN A 97 14.24 9.01 -18.21
C ASN A 97 13.92 7.98 -17.11
N LYS A 98 13.91 6.70 -17.50
CA LYS A 98 13.58 5.55 -16.64
C LYS A 98 14.44 5.49 -15.37
N GLU A 99 15.74 5.70 -15.47
CA GLU A 99 16.65 5.62 -14.32
C GLU A 99 16.34 6.69 -13.28
N SER A 100 16.14 7.93 -13.73
CA SER A 100 15.77 9.05 -12.88
C SER A 100 14.40 8.84 -12.23
N ARG A 101 13.40 8.38 -13.00
CA ARG A 101 12.06 8.03 -12.48
C ARG A 101 12.12 6.93 -11.40
N LEU A 102 12.93 5.89 -11.61
CA LEU A 102 13.10 4.83 -10.61
C LEU A 102 13.79 5.33 -9.35
N LYS A 103 14.82 6.17 -9.48
CA LYS A 103 15.54 6.79 -8.35
C LYS A 103 14.63 7.68 -7.52
N HIS A 104 13.78 8.46 -8.18
CA HIS A 104 12.93 9.46 -7.54
C HIS A 104 11.50 8.97 -7.27
N PHE A 105 11.19 7.70 -7.55
CA PHE A 105 9.88 7.10 -7.31
C PHE A 105 9.27 7.35 -5.92
N PRO A 106 10.05 7.44 -4.81
CA PRO A 106 9.49 7.83 -3.52
C PRO A 106 8.75 9.17 -3.52
N GLU A 107 9.13 10.13 -4.38
CA GLU A 107 8.41 11.40 -4.56
C GLU A 107 6.99 11.17 -5.08
N LEU A 108 6.81 10.25 -6.03
CA LEU A 108 5.49 9.93 -6.58
C LEU A 108 4.59 9.28 -5.52
N VAL A 109 5.17 8.44 -4.67
CA VAL A 109 4.45 7.82 -3.54
C VAL A 109 4.06 8.88 -2.49
N ALA A 110 4.95 9.81 -2.16
CA ALA A 110 4.66 10.92 -1.24
C ALA A 110 3.56 11.83 -1.81
N ALA A 111 3.62 12.15 -3.11
CA ALA A 111 2.60 12.94 -3.80
C ALA A 111 1.22 12.26 -3.73
N TYR A 112 1.13 10.95 -3.92
CA TYR A 112 -0.12 10.21 -3.75
C TYR A 112 -0.72 10.39 -2.36
N PHE A 113 0.05 10.16 -1.29
CA PHE A 113 -0.51 10.31 0.05
C PHE A 113 -0.90 11.75 0.38
N LYS A 114 -0.16 12.72 -0.16
CA LYS A 114 -0.47 14.14 0.00
C LYS A 114 -1.78 14.52 -0.71
N GLU A 115 -1.88 14.24 -2.01
CA GLU A 115 -3.01 14.70 -2.84
C GLU A 115 -4.29 13.91 -2.57
N GLU A 116 -4.20 12.57 -2.45
CA GLU A 116 -5.36 11.76 -2.10
C GLU A 116 -5.77 11.97 -0.63
N GLY A 117 -4.80 12.11 0.28
CA GLY A 117 -5.07 12.33 1.70
C GLY A 117 -5.75 13.67 1.98
N ALA A 118 -5.42 14.72 1.20
CA ALA A 118 -6.03 16.04 1.33
C ALA A 118 -7.51 16.07 0.93
N SER A 119 -7.91 15.22 -0.03
CA SER A 119 -9.29 15.12 -0.53
C SER A 119 -10.11 14.00 0.13
N ALA A 120 -9.46 13.11 0.88
CA ALA A 120 -10.11 11.97 1.53
C ALA A 120 -10.92 12.36 2.76
N GLU A 121 -12.00 11.60 2.99
CA GLU A 121 -12.88 11.73 4.14
C GLU A 121 -13.18 10.34 4.74
N GLY A 122 -13.68 10.32 5.98
CA GLY A 122 -14.05 9.10 6.70
C GLY A 122 -12.92 8.06 6.71
N PHE A 123 -13.27 6.81 6.39
CA PHE A 123 -12.32 5.69 6.35
C PHE A 123 -11.09 5.95 5.49
N LEU A 124 -11.24 6.56 4.30
CA LEU A 124 -10.10 6.78 3.40
C LEU A 124 -9.06 7.72 4.01
N LYS A 125 -9.51 8.77 4.72
CA LYS A 125 -8.61 9.71 5.36
C LYS A 125 -7.77 9.02 6.44
N GLU A 126 -8.43 8.23 7.29
CA GLU A 126 -7.77 7.47 8.34
C GLU A 126 -6.82 6.40 7.78
N TYR A 127 -7.27 5.66 6.76
CA TYR A 127 -6.48 4.63 6.10
C TYR A 127 -5.23 5.20 5.41
N LEU A 128 -5.36 6.29 4.65
CA LEU A 128 -4.22 6.92 3.98
C LEU A 128 -3.23 7.52 4.97
N ALA A 129 -3.72 8.14 6.04
CA ALA A 129 -2.86 8.63 7.12
C ALA A 129 -2.08 7.49 7.77
N PHE A 130 -2.77 6.40 8.15
CA PHE A 130 -2.15 5.20 8.69
C PHE A 130 -1.07 4.61 7.76
N GLU A 131 -1.40 4.40 6.49
CA GLU A 131 -0.48 3.82 5.51
C GLU A 131 0.75 4.71 5.26
N ARG A 132 0.60 6.03 5.25
CA ARG A 132 1.72 6.98 5.13
C ARG A 132 2.58 6.97 6.39
N GLU A 133 1.96 7.16 7.55
CA GLU A 133 2.64 7.25 8.84
C GLU A 133 3.44 5.97 9.14
N MET A 134 2.85 4.79 8.91
CA MET A 134 3.55 3.50 9.04
C MET A 134 4.80 3.44 8.17
N ARG A 135 4.76 3.94 6.92
CA ARG A 135 5.92 3.96 6.02
C ARG A 135 7.02 4.87 6.54
N ILE A 136 6.67 6.06 7.03
CA ILE A 136 7.62 7.01 7.62
C ILE A 136 8.32 6.39 8.83
N VAL A 137 7.56 5.72 9.71
CA VAL A 137 8.12 5.00 10.86
C VAL A 137 9.07 3.86 10.42
N LEU A 138 8.67 3.07 9.42
CA LEU A 138 9.53 2.01 8.87
C LEU A 138 10.79 2.55 8.18
N ILE A 139 10.72 3.72 7.54
CA ILE A 139 11.89 4.41 6.99
C ILE A 139 12.87 4.75 8.12
N GLY A 140 12.37 5.26 9.26
CA GLY A 140 13.19 5.50 10.46
C GLY A 140 13.96 4.25 10.91
N PHE A 141 13.27 3.12 11.07
CA PHE A 141 13.90 1.85 11.44
C PHE A 141 14.95 1.37 10.43
N ARG A 142 14.59 1.35 9.14
CA ARG A 142 15.48 0.88 8.06
C ARG A 142 16.70 1.78 7.91
N ALA A 143 16.52 3.10 7.96
CA ALA A 143 17.63 4.03 7.84
C ALA A 143 18.67 3.81 8.94
N LYS A 144 18.23 3.56 10.18
CA LYS A 144 19.15 3.24 11.28
C LYS A 144 19.85 1.90 11.11
N LYS A 145 19.12 0.83 10.79
CA LYS A 145 19.75 -0.49 10.60
C LYS A 145 20.72 -0.52 9.43
N MET A 146 20.44 0.24 8.37
CA MET A 146 21.24 0.27 7.14
C MET A 146 22.30 1.39 7.11
N GLY A 147 22.35 2.24 8.15
CA GLY A 147 23.27 3.40 8.18
C GLY A 147 23.01 4.43 7.08
N LYS A 148 21.75 4.59 6.65
CA LYS A 148 21.35 5.57 5.63
C LYS A 148 21.02 6.93 6.24
N ASP A 149 21.21 7.99 5.46
CA ASP A 149 20.83 9.35 5.85
C ASP A 149 19.31 9.51 5.88
N LEU A 150 18.75 9.62 7.09
CA LEU A 150 17.32 9.74 7.31
C LEU A 150 16.71 11.00 6.69
N ALA A 151 17.46 12.11 6.65
CA ALA A 151 16.98 13.35 6.03
C ALA A 151 16.86 13.20 4.51
N PHE A 152 17.79 12.47 3.90
CA PHE A 152 17.72 12.14 2.48
C PHE A 152 16.58 11.16 2.16
N GLU A 153 16.36 10.14 2.99
CA GLU A 153 15.28 9.16 2.77
C GLU A 153 13.88 9.79 2.92
N LEU A 154 13.75 10.86 3.72
CA LEU A 154 12.49 11.61 3.93
C LEU A 154 12.42 12.94 3.13
N GLN A 155 13.29 13.16 2.15
CA GLN A 155 13.42 14.44 1.44
C GLN A 155 12.17 14.91 0.67
N TYR A 156 11.20 14.01 0.42
CA TYR A 156 9.94 14.32 -0.28
C TYR A 156 8.76 14.56 0.66
N GLU A 157 8.96 14.34 1.96
CA GLU A 157 7.94 14.58 2.98
C GLU A 157 8.02 16.02 3.49
N ASP A 158 6.91 16.53 4.05
CA ASP A 158 6.91 17.82 4.73
C ASP A 158 7.65 17.71 6.07
N PRO A 159 8.79 18.41 6.27
CA PRO A 159 9.54 18.33 7.52
C PRO A 159 8.82 18.92 8.73
N TYR A 160 7.73 19.69 8.52
CA TYR A 160 6.92 20.27 9.59
C TYR A 160 5.71 19.39 9.98
N ASP A 161 5.44 18.32 9.23
CA ASP A 161 4.48 17.30 9.64
C ASP A 161 4.95 16.65 10.95
N GLU A 162 4.02 16.46 11.90
CA GLU A 162 4.33 16.01 13.26
C GLU A 162 5.13 14.71 13.28
N ILE A 163 4.72 13.71 12.47
CA ILE A 163 5.37 12.40 12.48
C ILE A 163 6.74 12.48 11.80
N VAL A 164 6.86 13.25 10.72
CA VAL A 164 8.11 13.45 9.98
C VAL A 164 9.11 14.17 10.88
N ALA A 165 8.70 15.25 11.54
CA ALA A 165 9.52 16.01 12.47
C ALA A 165 10.01 15.13 13.63
N GLN A 166 9.13 14.29 14.21
CA GLN A 166 9.50 13.38 15.29
C GLN A 166 10.54 12.34 14.85
N VAL A 167 10.43 11.82 13.62
CA VAL A 167 11.40 10.88 13.06
C VAL A 167 12.72 11.58 12.74
N LEU A 168 12.69 12.74 12.08
CA LEU A 168 13.86 13.53 11.73
C LEU A 168 14.64 14.06 12.94
N ALA A 169 13.95 14.36 14.05
CA ALA A 169 14.60 14.77 15.30
C ALA A 169 15.59 13.72 15.84
N GLN A 170 15.45 12.47 15.40
CA GLN A 170 16.31 11.36 15.81
C GLN A 170 17.37 10.99 14.76
N LYS A 171 17.59 11.81 13.72
CA LYS A 171 18.53 11.50 12.62
C LYS A 171 19.96 11.20 13.08
N ASP A 172 20.42 11.84 14.15
CA ASP A 172 21.77 11.66 14.72
C ASP A 172 21.79 10.68 15.91
N SER A 173 20.63 10.19 16.35
CA SER A 173 20.51 9.25 17.46
C SER A 173 21.07 7.87 17.11
N LYS A 174 21.73 7.21 18.06
CA LYS A 174 22.23 5.83 17.91
C LYS A 174 21.09 4.81 17.76
N ASN A 175 20.03 5.00 18.53
CA ASN A 175 18.81 4.19 18.49
C ASN A 175 17.66 5.05 17.98
N TYR A 176 16.67 4.43 17.33
CA TYR A 176 15.44 5.09 16.91
C TYR A 176 14.26 4.54 17.70
N GLU A 177 13.50 5.45 18.29
CA GLU A 177 12.25 5.16 18.97
C GLU A 177 11.09 5.67 18.11
N PRO A 178 10.12 4.82 17.73
CA PRO A 178 8.98 5.27 16.96
C PRO A 178 8.04 6.17 17.79
N PRO A 179 7.19 6.98 17.14
CA PRO A 179 6.07 7.65 17.79
C PRO A 179 5.22 6.69 18.63
N THR A 180 4.64 7.17 19.75
CA THR A 180 3.87 6.33 20.70
C THR A 180 2.77 5.50 20.03
N ARG A 181 2.08 6.07 19.04
CA ARG A 181 1.03 5.38 18.26
C ARG A 181 1.52 4.12 17.54
N TYR A 182 2.82 4.07 17.23
CA TYR A 182 3.50 3.01 16.48
C TYR A 182 4.59 2.32 17.31
N ALA A 183 4.51 2.39 18.65
CA ALA A 183 5.47 1.73 19.54
C ALA A 183 5.54 0.21 19.32
N ASP A 184 4.40 -0.40 18.98
CA ASP A 184 4.25 -1.82 18.66
C ASP A 184 5.08 -2.25 17.43
N LEU A 185 5.31 -1.35 16.45
CA LEU A 185 6.14 -1.64 15.29
C LEU A 185 7.61 -1.87 15.63
N LYS A 186 8.11 -1.36 16.76
CA LYS A 186 9.52 -1.56 17.14
C LYS A 186 9.84 -3.02 17.38
N ALA A 187 9.07 -3.66 18.28
CA ALA A 187 9.28 -5.07 18.62
C ALA A 187 9.10 -5.95 17.38
N LEU A 188 8.04 -5.72 16.61
CA LEU A 188 7.76 -6.42 15.36
C LEU A 188 8.92 -6.30 14.36
N PHE A 189 9.45 -5.09 14.17
CA PHE A 189 10.57 -4.86 13.26
C PHE A 189 11.85 -5.52 13.77
N GLU A 190 12.20 -5.33 15.04
CA GLU A 190 13.43 -5.89 15.63
C GLU A 190 13.43 -7.42 15.64
N GLU A 191 12.28 -8.06 15.87
CA GLU A 191 12.15 -9.52 15.90
C GLU A 191 12.37 -10.16 14.52
N HIS A 192 11.87 -9.52 13.45
CA HIS A 192 11.85 -10.13 12.12
C HIS A 192 12.80 -9.48 11.11
N TYR A 193 13.57 -8.45 11.49
CA TYR A 193 14.41 -7.68 10.55
C TYR A 193 15.33 -8.54 9.67
N GLU A 194 15.96 -9.55 10.26
CA GLU A 194 16.88 -10.46 9.57
C GLU A 194 16.18 -11.47 8.64
N GLU A 195 14.85 -11.56 8.70
CA GLU A 195 14.02 -12.46 7.93
C GLU A 195 13.00 -11.66 7.09
N PRO A 196 13.39 -11.09 5.93
CA PRO A 196 12.58 -10.11 5.19
C PRO A 196 11.16 -10.56 4.89
N LEU A 197 10.95 -11.84 4.61
CA LEU A 197 9.62 -12.37 4.37
C LEU A 197 8.77 -12.44 5.65
N LYS A 198 9.34 -12.88 6.78
CA LYS A 198 8.62 -12.89 8.06
C LYS A 198 8.29 -11.47 8.50
N LEU A 199 9.22 -10.53 8.30
CA LEU A 199 8.94 -9.12 8.54
C LEU A 199 7.80 -8.64 7.64
N HIS A 200 7.82 -8.97 6.35
CA HIS A 200 6.74 -8.60 5.44
C HIS A 200 5.38 -9.19 5.87
N GLN A 201 5.36 -10.46 6.26
CA GLN A 201 4.16 -11.12 6.80
C GLN A 201 3.62 -10.39 8.03
N ALA A 202 4.48 -10.17 9.04
CA ALA A 202 4.10 -9.51 10.28
C ALA A 202 3.58 -8.08 10.02
N LEU A 203 4.18 -7.35 9.07
CA LEU A 203 3.67 -6.04 8.65
C LEU A 203 2.32 -6.12 7.92
N CYS A 204 2.07 -7.18 7.14
CA CYS A 204 0.76 -7.42 6.54
C CYS A 204 -0.30 -7.75 7.60
N GLU A 205 0.01 -8.59 8.57
CA GLU A 205 -0.86 -8.90 9.72
C GLU A 205 -1.18 -7.63 10.52
N TYR A 206 -0.15 -6.84 10.83
CA TYR A 206 -0.30 -5.55 11.50
C TYR A 206 -1.26 -4.62 10.75
N ARG A 207 -1.08 -4.48 9.44
CA ARG A 207 -1.96 -3.65 8.59
C ARG A 207 -3.38 -4.19 8.57
N PHE A 208 -3.55 -5.51 8.45
CA PHE A 208 -4.85 -6.15 8.41
C PHE A 208 -5.68 -5.85 9.67
N TYR A 209 -5.08 -6.00 10.86
CA TYR A 209 -5.76 -5.75 12.13
C TYR A 209 -5.94 -4.26 12.44
N LYS A 210 -5.02 -3.39 12.02
CA LYS A 210 -5.23 -1.94 12.14
C LYS A 210 -6.43 -1.49 11.29
N VAL A 211 -6.60 -2.04 10.09
CA VAL A 211 -7.78 -1.74 9.25
C VAL A 211 -9.07 -2.26 9.87
N GLU A 212 -9.05 -3.44 10.50
CA GLU A 212 -10.20 -4.01 11.21
C GLU A 212 -10.78 -3.05 12.26
N GLY A 213 -9.89 -2.43 13.06
CA GLY A 213 -10.26 -1.47 14.10
C GLY A 213 -10.81 -0.13 13.59
N MET A 214 -10.71 0.19 12.29
CA MET A 214 -11.14 1.49 11.74
C MET A 214 -12.65 1.59 11.46
N TYR A 215 -13.39 0.48 11.46
CA TYR A 215 -14.80 0.45 11.03
C TYR A 215 -15.77 -0.19 12.01
N GLU A 216 -15.34 -0.47 13.25
CA GLU A 216 -16.10 -1.28 14.23
C GLU A 216 -17.52 -0.76 14.54
N MET A 217 -17.79 0.54 14.37
CA MET A 217 -19.09 1.14 14.71
C MET A 217 -20.11 1.22 13.57
N ASP A 218 -19.72 1.03 12.31
CA ASP A 218 -20.60 1.27 11.17
C ASP A 218 -20.55 0.13 10.13
N LEU A 219 -21.21 -0.98 10.48
CA LEU A 219 -21.21 -2.25 9.75
C LEU A 219 -21.82 -2.20 8.34
N PHE A 220 -22.55 -1.14 7.98
CA PHE A 220 -23.23 -1.05 6.68
C PHE A 220 -22.78 0.15 5.84
N SER A 221 -21.82 0.93 6.32
CA SER A 221 -21.30 2.08 5.59
C SER A 221 -20.44 1.74 4.38
N ILE A 222 -20.23 2.75 3.53
CA ILE A 222 -19.15 2.74 2.55
C ILE A 222 -17.78 2.53 3.23
N GLY A 223 -17.58 3.04 4.44
CA GLY A 223 -16.35 2.86 5.20
C GLY A 223 -16.05 1.38 5.45
N ARG A 224 -17.06 0.60 5.87
CA ARG A 224 -16.93 -0.86 6.04
C ARG A 224 -16.54 -1.57 4.76
N ILE A 225 -17.16 -1.22 3.63
CA ILE A 225 -16.88 -1.84 2.34
C ILE A 225 -15.46 -1.51 1.86
N LEU A 226 -15.02 -0.25 2.02
CA LEU A 226 -13.67 0.17 1.68
C LEU A 226 -12.61 -0.48 2.58
N ALA A 227 -12.91 -0.66 3.86
CA ALA A 227 -12.04 -1.38 4.77
C ALA A 227 -11.90 -2.85 4.40
N TYR A 228 -13.02 -3.49 4.06
CA TYR A 228 -13.02 -4.86 3.53
C TYR A 228 -12.18 -4.97 2.26
N LEU A 229 -12.36 -4.03 1.33
CA LEU A 229 -11.56 -3.97 0.10
C LEU A 229 -10.06 -3.85 0.42
N ALA A 230 -9.67 -2.96 1.33
CA ALA A 230 -8.28 -2.81 1.75
C ALA A 230 -7.71 -4.10 2.37
N GLN A 231 -8.46 -4.75 3.27
CA GLN A 231 -8.09 -6.04 3.86
C GLN A 231 -7.95 -7.14 2.82
N LEU A 232 -8.90 -7.27 1.89
CA LEU A 232 -8.85 -8.27 0.83
C LEU A 232 -7.62 -8.08 -0.05
N MET A 233 -7.29 -6.84 -0.41
CA MET A 233 -6.09 -6.54 -1.19
C MET A 233 -4.80 -6.90 -0.43
N ILE A 234 -4.76 -6.71 0.91
CA ILE A 234 -3.63 -7.15 1.75
C ILE A 234 -3.50 -8.68 1.72
N VAL A 235 -4.62 -9.40 1.95
CA VAL A 235 -4.65 -10.88 1.99
C VAL A 235 -4.20 -11.47 0.65
N GLU A 236 -4.80 -11.04 -0.45
CA GLU A 236 -4.46 -11.57 -1.77
C GLU A 236 -3.00 -11.29 -2.13
N ARG A 237 -2.46 -10.11 -1.75
CA ARG A 237 -1.08 -9.74 -2.07
C ARG A 237 -0.08 -10.60 -1.32
N TRP A 238 -0.37 -10.90 -0.05
CA TRP A 238 0.42 -11.82 0.74
C TRP A 238 0.44 -13.22 0.13
N LEU A 239 -0.73 -13.76 -0.24
CA LEU A 239 -0.84 -15.09 -0.84
C LEU A 239 -0.14 -15.22 -2.20
N GLU A 240 -0.17 -14.18 -3.03
CA GLU A 240 0.55 -14.17 -4.31
C GLU A 240 2.07 -14.28 -4.11
N LEU A 241 2.61 -13.57 -3.12
CA LEU A 241 4.04 -13.63 -2.78
C LEU A 241 4.43 -15.01 -2.22
N ASP A 242 3.61 -15.57 -1.34
CA ASP A 242 3.85 -16.89 -0.76
C ASP A 242 3.85 -18.00 -1.82
N LYS A 243 2.91 -17.95 -2.78
CA LYS A 243 2.89 -18.86 -3.93
C LYS A 243 4.14 -18.76 -4.80
N LYS A 244 4.56 -17.53 -5.14
CA LYS A 244 5.79 -17.31 -5.94
C LYS A 244 7.00 -17.92 -5.24
N LYS A 245 7.13 -17.73 -3.93
CA LYS A 245 8.19 -18.34 -3.14
C LYS A 245 8.08 -19.87 -3.07
N GLY A 246 6.88 -20.41 -2.89
CA GLY A 246 6.66 -21.86 -2.86
C GLY A 246 7.17 -22.53 -4.15
N LEU A 247 6.95 -21.89 -5.30
CA LEU A 247 7.47 -22.35 -6.59
C LEU A 247 9.00 -22.26 -6.67
N GLU A 248 9.61 -21.15 -6.24
CA GLU A 248 11.08 -20.99 -6.22
C GLU A 248 11.80 -22.05 -5.37
N VAL A 249 11.22 -22.41 -4.21
CA VAL A 249 11.76 -23.46 -3.34
C VAL A 249 11.70 -24.83 -4.03
N ILE A 250 10.57 -25.16 -4.68
CA ILE A 250 10.41 -26.41 -5.43
C ILE A 250 11.46 -26.50 -6.56
N ASP A 251 11.62 -25.41 -7.33
CA ASP A 251 12.58 -25.36 -8.44
C ASP A 251 14.04 -25.54 -7.96
N THR A 252 14.37 -25.02 -6.78
CA THR A 252 15.70 -25.18 -6.16
C THR A 252 15.94 -26.65 -5.78
N ILE A 253 14.97 -27.30 -5.14
CA ILE A 253 15.06 -28.71 -4.74
C ILE A 253 15.21 -29.63 -5.98
N VAL A 254 14.45 -29.36 -7.06
CA VAL A 254 14.54 -30.16 -8.30
C VAL A 254 15.91 -30.03 -8.97
N LYS A 255 16.53 -28.84 -8.91
CA LYS A 255 17.88 -28.61 -9.45
C LYS A 255 18.98 -29.25 -8.60
N GLU A 256 18.83 -29.31 -7.29
CA GLU A 256 19.79 -29.99 -6.40
C GLU A 256 19.67 -31.53 -6.46
N ALA A 257 18.50 -32.03 -6.84
CA ALA A 257 18.23 -33.47 -7.02
C ALA A 257 18.56 -34.00 -8.42
N SER A 258 19.03 -33.14 -9.34
CA SER A 258 19.42 -33.48 -10.73
C SER A 258 20.94 -33.42 -10.91
#